data_AF-A0A5J4R7B1-F1
#
_entry.id   AF-A0A5J4R7B1-F1
#
_cell.length_a   1.000
_cell.length_b   1.000
_cell.length_c   1.000
_cell.angle_alpha   90.00
_cell.angle_beta   90.00
_cell.angle_gamma   90.00
#
_symmetry.space_group_name_H-M   'P 1'
#
loop_
_entity.id
_entity.type
_entity.pdbx_description
1 polymer ?
#
loop_
_entity_poly.entity_id
_entity_poly.type
_entity_poly.pdbx_seq_one_letter_code
_entity_poly.pdbx_strand_id
1 'polypeptide(L)'
;MTKLEVKNKENPKLQHSTLSDGRISLYLEYYLGRSQWIDEETGKIKVKHDRRKETLNLYLIATPRTPIERQTNKDTLELAKEIRIEREQELKRDRTGKRLTKIKKINFFDFIQAYYDDYTKGDKRMIKAAQKRFTDFINLEYPLYHSNISPDKITPDMMGHFVEYMQSISKGEGALTHWKRWKKIVKAAVNKDILRKNPCEGIVCKADEEALKKDILSLDEIEQLIKTTYPGQNPHTRKAFIFAHTKAGKRFFDIKD
;
A
#
# COMPACT_ATOMS: atom_id res chain seq x y z
N MET A 1 0.44 33.51 39.19
CA MET A 1 1.39 33.38 38.06
C MET A 1 1.37 31.94 37.61
N THR A 2 0.87 31.65 36.41
CA THR A 2 0.86 30.31 35.82
C THR A 2 2.28 29.96 35.36
N LYS A 3 3.03 29.25 36.20
CA LYS A 3 4.35 28.71 35.82
C LYS A 3 4.13 27.61 34.79
N LEU A 4 4.61 27.82 33.56
CA LEU A 4 4.75 26.78 32.55
C LEU A 4 5.84 25.80 33.02
N GLU A 5 5.46 24.57 33.35
CA GLU A 5 6.43 23.50 33.64
C GLU A 5 7.11 23.07 32.34
N VAL A 6 8.35 23.52 32.14
CA VAL A 6 9.18 23.10 31.01
C VAL A 6 9.75 21.71 31.33
N LYS A 7 9.17 20.66 30.74
CA LYS A 7 9.70 19.29 30.87
C LYS A 7 10.91 19.12 29.95
N ASN A 8 12.06 18.84 30.55
CA ASN A 8 13.36 18.84 29.85
C ASN A 8 13.59 17.72 28.81
N LYS A 9 12.81 16.63 28.85
CA LYS A 9 12.95 15.45 27.99
C LYS A 9 12.12 15.48 26.70
N GLU A 10 11.35 16.53 26.49
CA GLU A 10 10.40 16.63 25.37
C GLU A 10 11.02 17.35 24.15
N ASN A 11 10.68 16.91 22.94
CA ASN A 11 11.09 17.54 21.68
C ASN A 11 9.90 17.52 20.71
N PRO A 12 9.31 18.65 20.32
CA PRO A 12 9.73 20.03 20.57
C PRO A 12 9.40 20.54 21.99
N LYS A 13 10.21 21.48 22.49
CA LYS A 13 10.03 22.12 23.81
C LYS A 13 9.16 23.36 23.67
N LEU A 14 8.09 23.47 24.46
CA LEU A 14 7.29 24.69 24.55
C LEU A 14 7.96 25.68 25.51
N GLN A 15 8.35 26.83 24.98
CA GLN A 15 8.96 27.93 25.73
C GLN A 15 8.20 29.23 25.48
N HIS A 16 8.51 30.23 26.28
CA HIS A 16 7.88 31.54 26.22
C HIS A 16 8.95 32.63 26.23
N SER A 17 8.69 33.73 25.50
CA SER A 17 9.54 34.92 25.46
C SER A 17 8.70 36.13 25.79
N THR A 18 9.20 37.00 26.66
CA THR A 18 8.59 38.31 26.92
C THR A 18 8.89 39.23 25.75
N LEU A 19 7.86 39.83 25.16
CA LEU A 19 8.01 40.89 24.15
C LEU A 19 8.20 42.24 24.86
N SER A 20 8.75 43.21 24.11
CA SER A 20 8.91 44.60 24.56
C SER A 20 7.59 45.26 25.00
N ASP A 21 6.46 44.81 24.45
CA ASP A 21 5.09 45.25 24.78
C ASP A 21 4.52 44.59 26.07
N GLY A 22 5.32 43.82 26.82
CA GLY A 22 4.89 43.16 28.06
C GLY A 22 4.00 41.92 27.88
N ARG A 23 3.68 41.54 26.64
CA ARG A 23 3.00 40.28 26.28
C ARG A 23 4.01 39.12 26.27
N ILE A 24 3.52 37.91 26.55
CA ILE A 24 4.35 36.70 26.52
C ILE A 24 4.04 35.93 25.23
N SER A 25 5.00 35.81 24.31
CA SER A 25 4.86 34.99 23.10
C SER A 25 5.29 33.55 23.35
N LEU A 26 4.53 32.60 22.82
CA LEU A 26 4.84 31.17 22.88
C LEU A 26 5.60 30.71 21.63
N TYR A 27 6.63 29.88 21.83
CA TYR A 27 7.40 29.28 20.75
C TYR A 27 7.80 27.84 21.05
N LEU A 28 8.04 27.07 19.99
CA LEU A 28 8.57 25.72 20.03
C LEU A 28 10.06 25.74 19.69
N GLU A 29 10.90 25.17 20.57
CA GLU A 29 12.32 24.93 20.33
C GLU A 29 12.52 23.46 19.95
N TYR A 30 12.98 23.23 18.72
CA TYR A 30 13.29 21.93 18.16
C TYR A 30 14.76 21.60 18.37
N TYR A 31 15.03 20.41 18.91
CA TYR A 31 16.38 19.86 18.99
C TYR A 31 16.63 18.91 17.82
N LEU A 32 17.43 19.35 16.83
CA LEU A 32 17.67 18.62 15.58
C LEU A 32 18.91 17.71 15.67
N GLY A 33 19.87 18.01 16.53
CA GLY A 33 21.06 17.18 16.73
C GLY A 33 22.22 17.94 17.37
N ARG A 34 23.39 17.30 17.37
CA ARG A 34 24.67 17.94 17.69
C ARG A 34 25.66 17.73 16.55
N SER A 35 26.34 18.79 16.15
CA SER A 35 27.50 18.75 15.27
C SER A 35 28.75 18.94 16.13
N GLN A 36 29.75 18.08 15.94
CA GLN A 36 31.04 18.15 16.63
C GLN A 36 32.11 18.41 15.59
N TRP A 37 32.99 19.37 15.85
CA TRP A 37 34.21 19.56 15.09
C TRP A 37 35.38 19.76 16.04
N ILE A 38 36.57 19.43 15.55
CA ILE A 38 37.83 19.62 16.27
C ILE A 38 38.41 20.92 15.70
N ASP A 39 38.68 21.91 16.56
CA ASP A 39 39.44 23.09 16.13
C ASP A 39 40.90 22.69 15.87
N GLU A 40 41.39 22.89 14.65
CA GLU A 40 42.77 22.57 14.25
C GLU A 40 43.81 23.40 15.03
N GLU A 41 43.46 24.60 15.51
CA GLU A 41 44.37 25.47 16.27
C GLU A 41 44.46 25.15 17.78
N THR A 42 43.42 24.54 18.37
CA THR A 42 43.36 24.34 19.84
C THR A 42 43.18 22.89 20.27
N GLY A 43 42.96 21.96 19.33
CA GLY A 43 42.76 20.53 19.61
C GLY A 43 41.53 20.21 20.48
N LYS A 44 40.66 21.20 20.73
CA LYS A 44 39.47 21.05 21.57
C LYS A 44 38.25 20.70 20.72
N ILE A 45 37.48 19.72 21.20
CA ILE A 45 36.22 19.31 20.58
C ILE A 45 35.16 20.37 20.92
N LYS A 46 34.73 21.13 19.90
CA LYS A 46 33.59 22.05 20.02
C LYS A 46 32.31 21.32 19.60
N VAL A 47 31.30 21.38 20.46
CA VAL A 47 29.98 20.77 20.24
C VAL A 47 28.96 21.87 20.02
N LYS A 48 28.39 21.97 18.82
CA LYS A 48 27.25 22.85 18.54
C LYS A 48 25.97 22.04 18.51
N HIS A 49 24.97 22.52 19.22
CA HIS A 49 23.64 21.93 19.22
C HIS A 49 22.81 22.66 18.17
N ASP A 50 22.34 21.93 17.14
CA ASP A 50 21.51 22.51 16.10
C ASP A 50 20.07 22.61 16.61
N ARG A 51 19.64 23.84 16.89
CA ARG A 51 18.32 24.17 17.42
C ARG A 51 17.57 25.07 16.47
N ARG A 52 16.30 24.77 16.22
CA ARG A 52 15.39 25.60 15.41
C ARG A 52 14.28 26.12 16.29
N LYS A 53 13.92 27.40 16.14
CA LYS A 53 12.79 28.02 16.84
C LYS A 53 11.64 28.27 15.87
N GLU A 54 10.42 27.92 16.29
CA GLU A 54 9.18 28.22 15.58
C GLU A 54 8.26 29.00 16.52
N THR A 55 7.92 30.22 16.16
CA THR A 55 6.99 31.05 16.93
C THR A 55 5.56 30.64 16.63
N LEU A 56 4.76 30.37 17.67
CA LEU A 56 3.38 29.92 17.51
C LEU A 56 2.39 31.07 17.26
N ASN A 57 2.85 32.33 17.26
CA ASN A 57 2.03 33.55 17.18
C ASN A 57 0.90 33.60 18.23
N LEU A 58 1.02 32.83 19.31
CA LEU A 58 0.13 32.85 20.47
C LEU A 58 0.71 33.76 21.55
N TYR A 59 -0.15 34.61 22.12
CA TYR A 59 0.24 35.60 23.12
C TYR A 59 -0.53 35.37 24.41
N LEU A 60 0.18 35.38 25.53
CA LEU A 60 -0.39 35.36 26.87
C LEU A 60 -0.25 36.75 27.50
N ILE A 61 -1.26 37.11 28.29
CA ILE A 61 -1.26 38.32 29.11
C ILE A 61 -0.44 38.04 30.37
N ALA A 62 0.63 38.81 30.61
CA ALA A 62 1.57 38.58 31.71
C ALA A 62 0.93 38.67 33.11
N THR A 63 -0.02 39.60 33.29
CA THR A 63 -0.73 39.81 34.56
C THR A 63 -2.24 39.83 34.36
N PRO A 64 -2.91 38.66 34.26
CA PRO A 64 -4.35 38.60 34.10
C PRO A 64 -5.05 39.03 35.40
N ARG A 65 -5.76 40.16 35.35
CA ARG A 65 -6.49 40.72 36.51
C ARG A 65 -7.90 40.20 36.58
N THR A 66 -8.55 39.98 35.43
CA THR A 66 -9.95 39.52 35.37
C THR A 66 -10.06 38.00 35.25
N PRO A 67 -11.16 37.38 35.70
CA PRO A 67 -11.42 35.94 35.51
C PRO A 67 -11.42 35.53 34.02
N ILE A 68 -11.92 36.40 33.15
CA ILE A 68 -11.98 36.18 31.69
C ILE A 68 -10.57 36.08 31.10
N GLU A 69 -9.66 36.98 31.47
CA GLU A 69 -8.26 36.93 31.04
C GLU A 69 -7.51 35.68 31.52
N ARG A 70 -7.89 35.14 32.69
CA ARG A 70 -7.31 33.88 33.18
C ARG A 70 -7.78 32.70 32.35
N GLN A 71 -9.04 32.70 31.94
CA GLN A 71 -9.62 31.66 31.09
C GLN A 71 -9.00 31.70 29.69
N THR A 72 -8.89 32.87 29.06
CA THR A 72 -8.26 33.01 27.74
C THR A 72 -6.79 32.57 27.75
N ASN A 73 -6.03 32.91 28.80
CA ASN A 73 -4.67 32.41 28.97
C ASN A 73 -4.61 30.89 29.14
N LYS A 74 -5.59 30.28 29.82
CA LYS A 74 -5.68 28.82 29.99
C LYS A 74 -5.96 28.13 28.66
N ASP A 75 -6.94 28.64 27.90
CA ASP A 75 -7.31 28.09 26.59
C ASP A 75 -6.16 28.24 25.59
N THR A 76 -5.46 29.39 25.60
CA THR A 76 -4.28 29.63 24.76
C THR A 76 -3.13 28.67 25.10
N LEU A 77 -2.93 28.35 26.38
CA LEU A 77 -1.95 27.36 26.81
C LEU A 77 -2.32 25.94 26.40
N GLU A 78 -3.60 25.59 26.44
CA GLU A 78 -4.11 24.29 26.00
C GLU A 78 -3.92 24.11 24.49
N LEU A 79 -4.27 25.13 23.70
CA LEU A 79 -4.01 25.16 22.26
C LEU A 79 -2.51 25.03 21.95
N ALA A 80 -1.64 25.72 22.68
CA ALA A 80 -0.19 25.61 22.49
C ALA A 80 0.34 24.20 22.81
N LYS A 81 -0.25 23.51 23.79
CA LYS A 81 0.08 22.10 24.09
C LYS A 81 -0.39 21.17 22.99
N GLU A 82 -1.57 21.40 22.42
CA GLU A 82 -2.09 20.61 21.30
C GLU A 82 -1.19 20.74 20.07
N ILE A 83 -0.82 21.97 19.68
CA ILE A 83 0.11 22.22 18.58
C ILE A 83 1.46 21.54 18.85
N ARG A 84 1.97 21.60 20.09
CA ARG A 84 3.20 20.89 20.47
C ARG A 84 3.09 19.39 20.22
N ILE A 85 1.98 18.76 20.63
CA ILE A 85 1.76 17.31 20.46
C ILE A 85 1.70 16.96 18.97
N GLU A 86 1.02 17.76 18.15
CA GLU A 86 0.96 17.57 16.71
C GLU A 86 2.35 17.64 16.06
N ARG A 87 3.14 18.65 16.41
CA ARG A 87 4.52 18.80 15.92
C ARG A 87 5.47 17.71 16.42
N GLU A 88 5.30 17.23 17.65
CA GLU A 88 6.03 16.07 18.17
C GLU A 88 5.73 14.81 17.35
N GLN A 89 4.46 14.61 17.00
CA GLN A 89 4.08 13.53 16.10
C GLN A 89 4.71 13.72 14.73
N GLU A 90 4.72 14.92 14.15
CA GLU A 90 5.40 15.20 12.88
C GLU A 90 6.90 14.89 12.92
N LEU A 91 7.63 15.32 13.94
CA LEU A 91 9.05 14.95 14.09
C LEU A 91 9.27 13.45 14.22
N LYS A 92 8.38 12.75 14.94
CA LYS A 92 8.42 11.30 15.04
C LYS A 92 8.10 10.65 13.68
N ARG A 93 7.15 11.21 12.92
CA ARG A 93 6.80 10.78 11.56
C ARG A 93 8.01 10.90 10.62
N ASP A 94 8.72 12.02 10.66
CA ASP A 94 9.90 12.29 9.83
C ASP A 94 11.09 11.41 10.21
N ARG A 95 11.40 11.28 11.51
CA ARG A 95 12.53 10.47 11.99
C ARG A 95 12.36 8.97 11.77
N THR A 96 11.13 8.45 11.86
CA THR A 96 10.89 7.01 11.69
C THR A 96 10.58 6.63 10.24
N GLY A 97 10.42 7.59 9.32
CA GLY A 97 9.95 7.35 7.95
C GLY A 97 8.55 6.71 7.89
N LYS A 98 7.89 6.49 9.04
CA LYS A 98 6.56 5.89 9.14
C LYS A 98 5.55 7.02 9.14
N ARG A 99 5.16 7.43 7.93
CA ARG A 99 4.01 8.30 7.69
C ARG A 99 2.77 7.62 8.28
N LEU A 100 2.36 7.87 9.52
CA LEU A 100 0.99 7.58 9.95
C LEU A 100 0.09 8.55 9.19
N THR A 101 -0.09 8.31 7.87
CA THR A 101 -1.26 8.78 7.17
C THR A 101 -2.43 8.37 8.05
N LYS A 102 -3.37 9.27 8.31
CA LYS A 102 -4.69 8.86 8.77
C LYS A 102 -5.10 7.76 7.80
N ILE A 103 -4.96 6.51 8.22
CA ILE A 103 -5.33 5.36 7.40
C ILE A 103 -6.83 5.58 7.26
N LYS A 104 -7.25 6.19 6.15
CA LYS A 104 -8.63 6.02 5.72
C LYS A 104 -8.82 4.52 5.84
N LYS A 105 -9.75 4.09 6.70
CA LYS A 105 -10.09 2.67 6.89
C LYS A 105 -10.69 2.17 5.57
N ILE A 106 -9.88 2.12 4.53
CA ILE A 106 -10.21 1.62 3.22
C ILE A 106 -10.04 0.13 3.38
N ASN A 107 -11.16 -0.58 3.29
CA ASN A 107 -11.14 -2.02 3.22
C ASN A 107 -10.39 -2.42 1.94
N PHE A 108 -9.50 -3.39 2.05
CA PHE A 108 -8.76 -3.87 0.88
C PHE A 108 -9.72 -4.48 -0.16
N PHE A 109 -10.84 -5.06 0.27
CA PHE A 109 -11.87 -5.57 -0.65
C PHE A 109 -12.52 -4.46 -1.49
N ASP A 110 -12.82 -3.31 -0.89
CA ASP A 110 -13.39 -2.16 -1.62
C ASP A 110 -12.42 -1.64 -2.68
N PHE A 111 -11.12 -1.62 -2.34
CA PHE A 111 -10.07 -1.27 -3.29
C PHE A 111 -9.99 -2.26 -4.46
N ILE A 112 -10.04 -3.56 -4.16
CA ILE A 112 -10.01 -4.62 -5.17
C ILE A 112 -11.20 -4.48 -6.13
N GLN A 113 -12.39 -4.19 -5.60
CA GLN A 113 -13.60 -4.00 -6.39
C GLN A 113 -13.50 -2.76 -7.27
N ALA A 114 -13.07 -1.62 -6.71
CA ALA A 114 -12.83 -0.40 -7.49
C ALA A 114 -11.80 -0.63 -8.61
N TYR A 115 -10.75 -1.40 -8.33
CA TYR A 115 -9.76 -1.78 -9.35
C TYR A 115 -10.35 -2.64 -10.47
N TYR A 116 -11.31 -3.51 -10.16
CA TYR A 116 -12.00 -4.31 -11.16
C TYR A 116 -12.93 -3.47 -12.04
N ASP A 117 -13.61 -2.50 -11.45
CA ASP A 117 -14.55 -1.63 -12.16
C ASP A 117 -13.80 -0.69 -13.12
N ASP A 118 -12.68 -0.12 -12.68
CA ASP A 118 -11.77 0.69 -13.49
C ASP A 118 -11.06 -0.12 -14.60
N TYR A 119 -11.08 -1.46 -14.53
CA TYR A 119 -10.33 -2.29 -15.47
C TYR A 119 -11.05 -2.45 -16.81
N THR A 120 -10.40 -1.98 -17.88
CA THR A 120 -10.94 -1.96 -19.25
C THR A 120 -10.34 -3.04 -20.17
N LYS A 121 -9.30 -3.78 -19.77
CA LYS A 121 -8.64 -4.75 -20.66
C LYS A 121 -9.39 -6.10 -20.72
N GLY A 122 -9.20 -6.85 -21.80
CA GLY A 122 -9.84 -8.16 -22.05
C GLY A 122 -9.59 -9.23 -20.97
N ASP A 123 -8.54 -9.08 -20.16
CA ASP A 123 -8.21 -9.96 -19.03
C ASP A 123 -9.12 -9.77 -17.80
N LYS A 124 -10.20 -8.98 -17.90
CA LYS A 124 -11.11 -8.68 -16.78
C LYS A 124 -11.62 -9.93 -16.06
N ARG A 125 -11.93 -10.99 -16.81
CA ARG A 125 -12.36 -12.30 -16.25
C ARG A 125 -11.28 -12.95 -15.38
N MET A 126 -10.02 -12.87 -15.79
CA MET A 126 -8.89 -13.45 -15.05
C MET A 126 -8.59 -12.67 -13.76
N ILE A 127 -8.81 -11.35 -13.77
CA ILE A 127 -8.73 -10.52 -12.58
C ILE A 127 -9.84 -10.89 -11.60
N LYS A 128 -11.10 -10.98 -12.05
CA LYS A 128 -12.21 -11.44 -11.19
C LYS A 128 -11.93 -12.80 -10.55
N ALA A 129 -11.38 -13.74 -11.33
CA ALA A 129 -11.00 -15.05 -10.82
C ALA A 129 -9.89 -14.98 -9.75
N ALA A 130 -8.88 -14.12 -9.95
CA ALA A 130 -7.83 -13.91 -8.95
C ALA A 130 -8.39 -13.28 -7.66
N GLN A 131 -9.32 -12.32 -7.78
CA GLN A 131 -10.00 -11.70 -6.65
C GLN A 131 -10.82 -12.72 -5.86
N LYS A 132 -11.64 -13.51 -6.55
CA LYS A 132 -12.45 -14.56 -5.92
C LYS A 132 -11.58 -15.55 -5.13
N ARG A 133 -10.49 -16.03 -5.74
CA ARG A 133 -9.55 -16.95 -5.06
C ARG A 133 -8.94 -16.36 -3.80
N PHE A 134 -8.64 -15.06 -3.81
CA PHE A 134 -8.16 -14.37 -2.62
C PHE A 134 -9.24 -14.27 -1.54
N THR A 135 -10.48 -13.92 -1.91
CA THR A 135 -11.62 -13.95 -0.97
C THR A 135 -11.81 -15.35 -0.38
N ASP A 136 -11.79 -16.39 -1.21
CA ASP A 136 -11.94 -17.78 -0.78
C ASP A 136 -10.80 -18.20 0.19
N PHE A 137 -9.56 -17.78 -0.08
CA PHE A 137 -8.41 -18.00 0.80
C PHE A 137 -8.58 -17.34 2.16
N ILE A 138 -8.98 -16.07 2.19
CA ILE A 138 -9.23 -15.35 3.45
C ILE A 138 -10.35 -16.01 4.25
N ASN A 139 -11.40 -16.48 3.58
CA ASN A 139 -12.52 -17.15 4.25
C ASN A 139 -12.09 -18.46 4.91
N LEU A 140 -11.13 -19.17 4.32
CA LEU A 140 -10.65 -20.46 4.80
C LEU A 140 -9.61 -20.30 5.94
N GLU A 141 -8.56 -19.51 5.71
CA GLU A 141 -7.42 -19.39 6.63
C GLU A 141 -7.64 -18.34 7.72
N TYR A 142 -8.43 -17.30 7.45
CA TYR A 142 -8.61 -16.16 8.36
C TYR A 142 -10.08 -15.72 8.46
N PRO A 143 -10.97 -16.53 9.06
CA PRO A 143 -12.40 -16.24 9.16
C PRO A 143 -12.71 -14.91 9.89
N LEU A 144 -11.83 -14.46 10.79
CA LEU A 144 -11.93 -13.16 11.46
C LEU A 144 -11.85 -11.95 10.51
N TYR A 145 -11.27 -12.14 9.32
CA TYR A 145 -11.04 -11.10 8.32
C TYR A 145 -11.95 -11.23 7.10
N HIS A 146 -12.97 -12.09 7.16
CA HIS A 146 -13.91 -12.38 6.07
C HIS A 146 -14.49 -11.12 5.40
N SER A 147 -14.86 -10.11 6.20
CA SER A 147 -15.61 -8.94 5.72
C SER A 147 -14.76 -7.68 5.59
N ASN A 148 -13.65 -7.57 6.34
CA ASN A 148 -12.81 -6.38 6.31
C ASN A 148 -11.35 -6.70 6.60
N ILE A 149 -10.50 -6.41 5.61
CA ILE A 149 -9.04 -6.48 5.76
C ILE A 149 -8.47 -5.09 5.63
N SER A 150 -7.78 -4.66 6.69
CA SER A 150 -6.93 -3.48 6.60
C SER A 150 -5.71 -3.80 5.71
N PRO A 151 -5.37 -2.94 4.74
CA PRO A 151 -4.20 -3.13 3.87
C PRO A 151 -2.90 -3.35 4.65
N ASP A 152 -2.75 -2.75 5.84
CA ASP A 152 -1.57 -2.92 6.69
C ASP A 152 -1.42 -4.32 7.29
N LYS A 153 -2.49 -5.11 7.33
CA LYS A 153 -2.47 -6.49 7.84
C LYS A 153 -2.00 -7.50 6.80
N ILE A 154 -1.84 -7.08 5.54
CA ILE A 154 -1.36 -7.93 4.47
C ILE A 154 0.15 -8.09 4.59
N THR A 155 0.59 -9.19 5.21
CA THR A 155 2.01 -9.50 5.38
C THR A 155 2.55 -10.35 4.22
N PRO A 156 3.87 -10.35 3.98
CA PRO A 156 4.50 -11.27 3.04
C PRO A 156 4.21 -12.74 3.34
N ASP A 157 4.15 -13.12 4.62
CA ASP A 157 3.86 -14.51 5.04
C ASP A 157 2.46 -14.94 4.61
N MET A 158 1.45 -14.08 4.77
CA MET A 158 0.09 -14.35 4.27
C MET A 158 0.07 -14.54 2.74
N MET A 159 0.90 -13.78 2.02
CA MET A 159 1.03 -13.92 0.57
C MET A 159 1.75 -15.21 0.18
N GLY A 160 2.65 -15.72 1.02
CA GLY A 160 3.28 -17.04 0.86
C GLY A 160 2.25 -18.16 0.96
N HIS A 161 1.46 -18.16 2.04
CA HIS A 161 0.36 -19.11 2.22
C HIS A 161 -0.70 -19.03 1.11
N PHE A 162 -0.98 -17.83 0.62
CA PHE A 162 -1.88 -17.66 -0.52
C PHE A 162 -1.34 -18.34 -1.79
N VAL A 163 -0.02 -18.30 -2.03
CA VAL A 163 0.60 -19.01 -3.16
C VAL A 163 0.50 -20.52 -2.99
N GLU A 164 0.74 -21.05 -1.78
CA GLU A 164 0.59 -22.48 -1.47
C GLU A 164 -0.85 -22.95 -1.69
N TYR A 165 -1.83 -22.18 -1.22
CA TYR A 165 -3.26 -22.43 -1.46
C TYR A 165 -3.61 -22.42 -2.95
N MET A 166 -3.04 -21.49 -3.72
CA MET A 166 -3.27 -21.45 -5.15
C MET A 166 -2.65 -22.65 -5.88
N GLN A 167 -1.49 -23.14 -5.43
CA GLN A 167 -0.83 -24.32 -5.98
C GLN A 167 -1.59 -25.61 -5.65
N SER A 168 -2.23 -25.72 -4.48
CA SER A 168 -3.02 -26.91 -4.13
C SER A 168 -4.31 -27.03 -4.95
N ILE A 169 -4.95 -25.90 -5.28
CA ILE A 169 -6.23 -25.89 -6.01
C ILE A 169 -6.04 -25.96 -7.52
N SER A 170 -4.98 -25.36 -8.05
CA SER A 170 -4.82 -25.20 -9.50
C SER A 170 -4.02 -26.32 -10.10
N LYS A 171 -4.53 -26.92 -11.17
CA LYS A 171 -3.77 -27.86 -12.00
C LYS A 171 -3.09 -27.10 -13.15
N GLY A 172 -1.77 -27.26 -13.31
CA GLY A 172 -1.00 -26.65 -14.42
C GLY A 172 -0.72 -25.15 -14.27
N GLU A 173 -0.74 -24.41 -15.39
CA GLU A 173 -0.36 -22.98 -15.45
C GLU A 173 -1.38 -22.01 -14.79
N GLY A 174 -2.52 -22.52 -14.34
CA GLY A 174 -3.59 -21.70 -13.77
C GLY A 174 -3.13 -20.90 -12.55
N ALA A 175 -2.36 -21.51 -11.63
CA ALA A 175 -1.84 -20.82 -10.44
C ALA A 175 -0.96 -19.62 -10.83
N LEU A 176 -0.04 -19.81 -11.78
CA LEU A 176 0.87 -18.77 -12.24
C LEU A 176 0.12 -17.62 -12.91
N THR A 177 -0.87 -17.96 -13.75
CA THR A 177 -1.69 -16.97 -14.46
C THR A 177 -2.40 -16.05 -13.48
N HIS A 178 -3.08 -16.62 -12.48
CA HIS A 178 -3.77 -15.84 -11.45
C HIS A 178 -2.79 -15.07 -10.56
N TRP A 179 -1.62 -15.64 -10.24
CA TRP A 179 -0.59 -14.97 -9.44
C TRP A 179 -0.01 -13.74 -10.14
N LYS A 180 0.29 -13.84 -11.45
CA LYS A 180 0.72 -12.70 -12.28
C LYS A 180 -0.31 -11.56 -12.24
N ARG A 181 -1.61 -11.87 -12.25
CA ARG A 181 -2.69 -10.86 -12.15
C ARG A 181 -2.84 -10.31 -10.74
N TRP A 182 -2.64 -11.14 -9.71
CA TRP A 182 -2.64 -10.71 -8.32
C TRP A 182 -1.52 -9.69 -8.04
N LYS A 183 -0.29 -9.96 -8.49
CA LYS A 183 0.83 -9.00 -8.39
C LYS A 183 0.51 -7.65 -9.01
N LYS A 184 -0.29 -7.62 -10.09
CA LYS A 184 -0.72 -6.38 -10.74
C LYS A 184 -1.69 -5.57 -9.87
N ILE A 185 -2.63 -6.23 -9.18
CA ILE A 185 -3.55 -5.58 -8.23
C ILE A 185 -2.74 -4.99 -7.06
N VAL A 186 -1.79 -5.75 -6.51
CA VAL A 186 -0.94 -5.31 -5.40
C VAL A 186 -0.04 -4.13 -5.82
N LYS A 187 0.55 -4.17 -7.03
CA LYS A 187 1.32 -3.04 -7.56
C LYS A 187 0.46 -1.79 -7.74
N ALA A 188 -0.80 -1.95 -8.17
CA ALA A 188 -1.73 -0.83 -8.26
C ALA A 188 -2.10 -0.27 -6.86
N ALA A 189 -2.19 -1.11 -5.83
CA ALA A 189 -2.40 -0.69 -4.45
C ALA A 189 -1.22 0.11 -3.89
N VAL A 190 0.01 -0.30 -4.21
CA VAL A 190 1.23 0.44 -3.86
C VAL A 190 1.28 1.79 -4.57
N ASN A 191 0.98 1.83 -5.88
CA ASN A 191 0.98 3.09 -6.64
C ASN A 191 -0.07 4.10 -6.14
N LYS A 192 -1.18 3.63 -5.56
CA LYS A 192 -2.23 4.47 -4.97
C LYS A 192 -1.96 4.81 -3.49
N ASP A 193 -0.76 4.52 -2.98
CA ASP A 193 -0.33 4.73 -1.57
C ASP A 193 -1.23 4.02 -0.53
N ILE A 194 -1.98 2.99 -0.94
CA ILE A 194 -2.82 2.19 -0.04
C ILE A 194 -1.95 1.18 0.72
N LEU A 195 -0.93 0.61 0.04
CA LEU A 195 0.08 -0.24 0.64
C LEU A 195 1.43 0.50 0.66
N ARG A 196 2.06 0.58 1.84
CA ARG A 196 3.36 1.26 2.00
C ARG A 196 4.54 0.46 1.47
N LYS A 197 4.43 -0.88 1.54
CA LYS A 197 5.44 -1.83 1.07
C LYS A 197 4.74 -2.87 0.24
N ASN A 198 5.41 -3.37 -0.78
CA ASN A 198 4.89 -4.46 -1.59
C ASN A 198 5.03 -5.79 -0.83
N PRO A 199 3.92 -6.41 -0.36
CA PRO A 199 3.98 -7.68 0.36
C PRO A 199 4.30 -8.86 -0.57
N CYS A 200 4.28 -8.68 -1.89
CA CYS A 200 4.53 -9.73 -2.87
C CYS A 200 5.97 -9.73 -3.42
N GLU A 201 6.83 -8.86 -2.91
CA GLU A 201 8.23 -8.75 -3.33
C GLU A 201 9.03 -9.92 -2.73
N GLY A 202 9.64 -10.75 -3.59
CA GLY A 202 10.35 -11.97 -3.18
C GLY A 202 9.56 -13.27 -3.25
N ILE A 203 8.23 -13.21 -3.45
CA ILE A 203 7.39 -14.42 -3.51
C ILE A 203 7.30 -14.94 -4.96
N VAL A 204 7.88 -16.13 -5.16
CA VAL A 204 7.91 -16.83 -6.44
C VAL A 204 6.91 -17.98 -6.40
N CYS A 205 5.91 -17.95 -7.29
CA CYS A 205 5.05 -19.09 -7.55
C CYS A 205 5.76 -19.95 -8.59
N LYS A 206 6.21 -21.14 -8.19
CA LYS A 206 6.79 -22.12 -9.11
C LYS A 206 5.65 -22.77 -9.90
N ALA A 207 5.74 -22.73 -11.22
CA ALA A 207 4.89 -23.47 -12.13
C ALA A 207 5.71 -23.86 -13.37
N ASP A 208 5.50 -25.07 -13.86
CA ASP A 208 6.15 -25.55 -15.09
C ASP A 208 5.52 -24.85 -16.30
N GLU A 209 6.19 -23.81 -16.81
CA GLU A 209 5.81 -23.15 -18.07
C GLU A 209 6.07 -24.08 -19.29
N GLU A 210 6.95 -25.08 -19.15
CA GLU A 210 7.41 -25.97 -20.22
C GLU A 210 6.63 -27.29 -20.34
N ALA A 211 5.67 -27.55 -19.44
CA ALA A 211 4.84 -28.74 -19.55
C ALA A 211 3.80 -28.57 -20.66
N LEU A 212 4.19 -28.92 -21.88
CA LEU A 212 3.31 -29.02 -23.05
C LEU A 212 2.31 -30.17 -22.81
N LYS A 213 1.24 -29.91 -22.05
CA LYS A 213 0.27 -30.93 -21.61
C LYS A 213 -0.77 -31.29 -22.66
N LYS A 214 -0.75 -30.63 -23.83
CA LYS A 214 -1.69 -30.91 -24.91
C LYS A 214 -0.93 -31.60 -26.02
N ASP A 215 -1.33 -32.84 -26.28
CA ASP A 215 -0.80 -33.60 -27.40
C ASP A 215 -1.13 -32.87 -28.71
N ILE A 216 -0.16 -32.87 -29.61
CA ILE A 216 -0.28 -32.27 -30.93
C ILE A 216 -0.86 -33.34 -31.85
N LEU A 217 -1.94 -32.99 -32.55
CA LEU A 217 -2.55 -33.90 -33.52
C LEU A 217 -1.56 -34.23 -34.65
N SER A 218 -1.35 -35.52 -34.89
CA SER A 218 -0.61 -36.02 -36.04
C SER A 218 -1.44 -35.91 -37.33
N LEU A 219 -0.78 -35.97 -38.49
CA LEU A 219 -1.47 -35.95 -39.78
C LEU A 219 -2.43 -37.13 -39.94
N ASP A 220 -2.07 -38.30 -39.43
CA ASP A 220 -2.88 -39.52 -39.50
C ASP A 220 -4.17 -39.39 -38.68
N GLU A 221 -4.10 -38.79 -37.49
CA GLU A 221 -5.27 -38.53 -36.65
C GLU A 221 -6.20 -37.48 -37.29
N ILE A 222 -5.63 -36.47 -37.96
CA ILE A 222 -6.41 -35.48 -38.72
C ILE A 222 -7.16 -36.18 -39.87
N GLU A 223 -6.51 -37.08 -40.60
CA GLU A 223 -7.18 -37.85 -41.65
C GLU A 223 -8.31 -38.74 -41.11
N GLN A 224 -8.09 -39.39 -39.96
CA GLN A 224 -9.12 -40.19 -39.30
C GLN A 224 -10.33 -39.34 -38.91
N LEU A 225 -10.11 -38.15 -38.34
CA LEU A 225 -11.17 -37.19 -38.01
C LEU A 225 -11.94 -36.69 -39.23
N ILE A 226 -11.26 -36.51 -40.37
CA ILE A 226 -11.93 -36.11 -41.62
C ILE A 226 -12.80 -37.25 -42.18
N LYS A 227 -12.39 -38.50 -41.99
CA LYS A 227 -13.11 -39.70 -42.44
C LYS A 227 -14.32 -40.01 -41.55
N THR A 228 -14.30 -39.67 -40.27
CA THR A 228 -15.45 -39.85 -39.37
C THR A 228 -16.57 -38.85 -39.68
N THR A 229 -17.65 -39.33 -40.31
CA THR A 229 -18.87 -38.54 -40.59
C THR A 229 -20.06 -39.08 -39.83
N TYR A 230 -20.90 -38.19 -39.29
CA TYR A 230 -22.15 -38.54 -38.61
C TYR A 230 -23.34 -37.76 -39.19
N PRO A 231 -24.58 -38.30 -39.14
CA PRO A 231 -25.76 -37.63 -39.66
C PRO A 231 -26.08 -36.36 -38.83
N GLY A 232 -26.24 -35.22 -39.49
CA GLY A 232 -26.48 -33.91 -38.86
C GLY A 232 -25.24 -33.04 -38.65
N GLN A 233 -24.09 -33.43 -39.20
CA GLN A 233 -22.86 -32.64 -39.12
C GLN A 233 -22.97 -31.33 -39.91
N ASN A 234 -22.55 -30.21 -39.31
CA ASN A 234 -22.49 -28.92 -40.00
C ASN A 234 -21.30 -28.88 -40.98
N PRO A 235 -21.53 -28.76 -42.30
CA PRO A 235 -20.46 -28.76 -43.30
C PRO A 235 -19.45 -27.60 -43.15
N HIS A 236 -19.89 -26.46 -42.60
CA HIS A 236 -19.03 -25.27 -42.43
C HIS A 236 -17.98 -25.49 -41.34
N THR A 237 -18.35 -26.13 -40.23
CA THR A 237 -17.41 -26.44 -39.14
C THR A 237 -16.32 -27.40 -39.59
N ARG A 238 -16.68 -28.39 -40.43
CA ARG A 238 -15.73 -29.34 -41.02
C ARG A 238 -14.75 -28.65 -41.99
N LYS A 239 -15.24 -27.79 -42.87
CA LYS A 239 -14.39 -27.00 -43.78
C LYS A 239 -13.45 -26.07 -43.02
N ALA A 240 -13.95 -25.40 -41.97
CA ALA A 240 -13.14 -24.56 -41.09
C ALA A 240 -12.05 -25.35 -40.36
N PHE A 241 -12.36 -26.54 -39.85
CA PHE A 241 -11.39 -27.43 -39.21
C PHE A 241 -10.26 -27.85 -40.17
N ILE A 242 -10.62 -28.28 -41.39
CA ILE A 242 -9.66 -28.67 -42.43
C ILE A 242 -8.79 -27.47 -42.83
N PHE A 243 -9.39 -26.31 -43.05
CA PHE A 243 -8.67 -25.08 -43.42
C PHE A 243 -7.68 -24.62 -42.33
N ALA A 244 -8.09 -24.68 -41.06
CA ALA A 244 -7.27 -24.31 -39.91
C ALA A 244 -6.00 -25.18 -39.81
N HIS A 245 -6.16 -26.51 -39.92
CA HIS A 245 -5.08 -27.48 -39.72
C HIS A 245 -4.15 -27.61 -40.93
N THR A 246 -4.66 -27.49 -42.16
CA THR A 246 -3.90 -27.86 -43.36
C THR A 246 -3.29 -26.69 -44.14
N LYS A 247 -3.87 -25.48 -44.05
CA LYS A 247 -3.53 -24.39 -44.99
C LYS A 247 -3.06 -23.10 -44.33
N ALA A 248 -3.48 -22.80 -43.11
CA ALA A 248 -3.38 -21.43 -42.59
C ALA A 248 -2.66 -21.31 -41.25
N GLY A 249 -2.62 -22.36 -40.42
CA GLY A 249 -2.08 -22.24 -39.05
C GLY A 249 -2.74 -21.12 -38.24
N LYS A 250 -3.92 -20.66 -38.66
CA LYS A 250 -4.59 -19.49 -38.11
C LYS A 250 -5.43 -19.88 -36.90
N ARG A 251 -5.58 -18.93 -35.99
CA ARG A 251 -6.39 -19.15 -34.79
C ARG A 251 -7.85 -19.30 -35.22
N PHE A 252 -8.60 -20.11 -34.48
CA PHE A 252 -10.03 -20.31 -34.74
C PHE A 252 -10.82 -18.99 -34.82
N PHE A 253 -10.41 -17.97 -34.05
CA PHE A 253 -11.03 -16.65 -34.09
C PHE A 253 -10.90 -15.97 -35.46
N ASP A 254 -9.77 -16.14 -36.15
CA ASP A 254 -9.52 -15.52 -37.46
C ASP A 254 -10.26 -16.23 -38.61
N ILE A 255 -10.89 -17.38 -38.35
CA ILE A 255 -11.60 -18.22 -39.34
C ILE A 255 -13.12 -18.07 -39.19
N LYS A 256 -13.57 -17.58 -38.03
CA LYS A 256 -14.99 -17.41 -37.72
C LYS A 256 -15.59 -16.17 -38.37
N ASP A 257 -14.75 -15.17 -38.62
CA ASP A 257 -15.07 -13.95 -39.39
C ASP A 257 -14.92 -14.21 -40.90
#